data_AF-A0A840NTQ5-F1
#
_entry.id   AF-A0A840NTQ5-F1
#
_cell.length_a   1.000
_cell.length_b   1.000
_cell.length_c   1.000
_cell.angle_alpha   90.00
_cell.angle_beta   90.00
_cell.angle_gamma   90.00
#
_symmetry.space_group_name_H-M   'P 1'
#
loop_
_entity.id
_entity.type
_entity.pdbx_description
1 polymer ?
#
loop_
_entity_poly.entity_id
_entity_poly.type
_entity_poly.pdbx_seq_one_letter_code
_entity_poly.pdbx_strand_id
1 'polypeptide(L)'
;MSIYTAYSLSLVQFLPRGNKEPLGLGHTLLCACELVGNKPFALLLPDMLIQAKKRCLSEMINLYEETGGGNIIAVQGCNPEEAHKYGIVGQGKQIANGFKITKMVEKLTKGTVPSNLLY
;
A
#
# COMPACT_ATOMS: atom_id res chain seq x y z
N MET A 1 -6.29 15.95 7.74
CA MET A 1 -6.12 14.57 7.25
C MET A 1 -4.76 14.50 6.58
N SER A 2 -3.76 13.99 7.29
CA SER A 2 -2.41 13.82 6.76
C SER A 2 -2.31 12.42 6.18
N ILE A 3 -2.10 12.35 4.87
CA ILE A 3 -1.74 11.10 4.18
C ILE A 3 -0.24 10.94 4.38
N TYR A 4 0.19 9.75 4.80
CA TYR A 4 1.61 9.43 4.90
C TYR A 4 1.91 8.32 3.90
N THR A 5 3.08 8.35 3.26
CA THR A 5 3.38 7.46 2.14
C THR A 5 4.41 6.41 2.56
N ALA A 6 4.09 5.12 2.38
CA ALA A 6 4.94 4.00 2.82
C ALA A 6 4.60 2.64 2.13
N TYR A 7 5.49 2.17 1.22
CA TYR A 7 6.05 0.85 0.69
C TYR A 7 5.46 -0.45 -0.05
N SER A 8 4.50 -0.45 -1.03
CA SER A 8 4.37 -1.31 -2.26
C SER A 8 3.38 -0.84 -3.36
N LEU A 9 3.75 -0.98 -4.66
CA LEU A 9 3.09 -0.51 -5.91
C LEU A 9 2.84 -1.77 -6.82
N SER A 10 1.65 -2.02 -7.41
CA SER A 10 1.34 -3.16 -8.33
C SER A 10 0.15 -2.99 -9.35
N LEU A 11 0.33 -2.51 -10.59
CA LEU A 11 -0.78 -2.23 -11.55
C LEU A 11 -1.43 -3.50 -12.13
N VAL A 12 -2.72 -3.68 -11.84
CA VAL A 12 -3.57 -4.67 -12.52
C VAL A 12 -4.88 -4.01 -12.89
N GLN A 13 -4.96 -3.46 -14.11
CA GLN A 13 -6.27 -3.16 -14.70
C GLN A 13 -6.93 -4.50 -15.02
N PHE A 14 -8.22 -4.65 -14.66
CA PHE A 14 -8.92 -5.93 -14.64
C PHE A 14 -9.03 -6.53 -16.05
N LEU A 15 -8.10 -7.42 -16.41
CA LEU A 15 -8.15 -8.21 -17.64
C LEU A 15 -8.89 -9.53 -17.35
N PRO A 16 -10.10 -9.74 -17.89
CA PRO A 16 -10.89 -10.93 -17.61
C PRO A 16 -10.30 -12.16 -18.32
N ARG A 17 -9.31 -12.82 -17.70
CA ARG A 17 -9.01 -14.22 -17.98
C ARG A 17 -9.97 -15.08 -17.14
N GLY A 18 -10.78 -15.89 -17.83
CA GLY A 18 -11.92 -16.59 -17.23
C GLY A 18 -11.57 -17.59 -16.13
N ASN A 19 -12.55 -17.84 -15.25
CA ASN A 19 -12.62 -18.87 -14.22
C ASN A 19 -11.26 -19.36 -13.66
N LYS A 20 -10.67 -18.54 -12.79
CA LYS A 20 -9.82 -19.03 -11.70
C LYS A 20 -10.56 -18.83 -10.38
N GLU A 21 -10.42 -19.79 -9.47
CA GLU A 21 -11.01 -19.74 -8.14
C GLU A 21 -10.52 -18.49 -7.37
N PRO A 22 -11.32 -17.92 -6.44
CA PRO A 22 -10.98 -16.70 -5.72
C PRO A 22 -9.92 -16.96 -4.62
N LEU A 23 -8.69 -17.26 -5.03
CA LEU A 23 -7.54 -17.60 -4.17
C LEU A 23 -6.86 -16.36 -3.51
N GLY A 24 -7.55 -15.22 -3.48
CA GLY A 24 -7.08 -13.98 -2.84
C GLY A 24 -6.10 -13.13 -3.65
N LEU A 25 -5.80 -11.93 -3.14
CA LEU A 25 -5.04 -10.88 -3.82
C LEU A 25 -3.65 -11.34 -4.29
N GLY A 26 -2.94 -12.15 -3.48
CA GLY A 26 -1.61 -12.66 -3.83
C GLY A 26 -1.61 -13.53 -5.10
N HIS A 27 -2.67 -14.33 -5.32
CA HIS A 27 -2.80 -15.13 -6.54
C HIS A 27 -3.09 -14.27 -7.78
N THR A 28 -3.92 -13.23 -7.63
CA THR A 28 -4.21 -12.26 -8.69
C THR A 28 -2.96 -11.48 -9.09
N LEU A 29 -2.17 -11.03 -8.12
CA LEU A 29 -0.89 -10.34 -8.36
C LEU A 29 0.12 -11.26 -9.07
N LEU A 30 0.23 -12.52 -8.65
CA LEU A 30 1.10 -13.49 -9.32
C LEU A 30 0.69 -13.72 -10.79
N CYS A 31 -0.61 -13.82 -11.08
CA CYS A 31 -1.11 -13.92 -12.46
C CYS A 31 -0.83 -12.65 -13.30
N ALA A 32 -0.80 -11.47 -12.69
CA ALA A 32 -0.48 -10.22 -13.37
C ALA A 32 1.03 -10.00 -13.57
N CYS A 33 1.87 -10.64 -12.76
CA CYS A 33 3.34 -10.58 -12.89
C CYS A 33 3.81 -10.99 -14.29
N GLU A 34 3.18 -12.00 -14.90
CA GLU A 34 3.44 -12.42 -16.29
C GLU A 34 3.20 -11.31 -17.34
N LEU A 35 2.28 -10.38 -17.06
CA LEU A 35 1.92 -9.29 -17.98
C LEU A 35 2.79 -8.04 -17.81
N VAL A 36 3.26 -7.79 -16.58
CA VAL A 36 4.10 -6.64 -16.22
C VAL A 36 5.57 -6.92 -16.55
N GLY A 37 6.03 -8.16 -16.31
CA GLY A 37 7.44 -8.52 -16.36
C GLY A 37 8.26 -7.78 -15.30
N ASN A 38 9.54 -7.51 -15.61
CA ASN A 38 10.47 -6.87 -14.68
C ASN A 38 10.40 -5.33 -14.75
N LYS A 39 9.20 -4.74 -14.58
CA LYS A 39 8.94 -3.29 -14.65
C LYS A 39 8.20 -2.80 -13.40
N PRO A 40 8.40 -1.55 -12.96
CA PRO A 40 7.57 -0.94 -11.92
C PRO A 40 6.11 -0.77 -12.39
N PHE A 41 5.17 -0.90 -11.46
CA PHE A 41 3.72 -1.00 -11.70
C PHE A 41 2.95 -0.57 -10.43
N ALA A 42 1.77 0.06 -10.50
CA ALA A 42 1.06 0.68 -9.35
C ALA A 42 -0.33 0.12 -8.90
N LEU A 43 -0.51 -0.22 -7.62
CA LEU A 43 -1.67 -1.01 -7.15
C LEU A 43 -2.79 -0.09 -6.74
N LEU A 44 -3.94 -0.33 -7.34
CA LEU A 44 -5.17 0.41 -7.11
C LEU A 44 -6.24 -0.62 -6.78
N LEU A 45 -6.56 -0.74 -5.49
CA LEU A 45 -7.70 -1.52 -5.04
C LEU A 45 -8.97 -0.71 -5.39
N PRO A 46 -9.90 -1.25 -6.20
CA PRO A 46 -11.01 -0.47 -6.77
C PRO A 46 -12.05 -0.02 -5.73
N ASP A 47 -12.04 -0.63 -4.55
CA ASP A 47 -12.84 -0.32 -3.37
C ASP A 47 -12.23 0.79 -2.48
N MET A 48 -10.96 1.16 -2.69
CA MET A 48 -10.30 2.25 -1.96
C MET A 48 -10.38 3.60 -2.69
N LEU A 49 -11.34 4.44 -2.29
CA LEU A 49 -11.46 5.83 -2.76
C LEU A 49 -10.68 6.79 -1.86
N ILE A 50 -9.50 7.23 -2.33
CA ILE A 50 -8.64 8.18 -1.60
C ILE A 50 -9.01 9.63 -1.96
N GLN A 51 -9.76 10.31 -1.09
CA GLN A 51 -10.03 11.74 -1.23
C GLN A 51 -8.91 12.58 -0.61
N ALA A 52 -8.20 13.35 -1.43
CA ALA A 52 -6.99 14.08 -1.03
C ALA A 52 -6.84 15.42 -1.78
N LYS A 53 -6.28 16.45 -1.11
CA LYS A 53 -5.93 17.73 -1.77
C LYS A 53 -4.77 17.58 -2.75
N LYS A 54 -3.82 16.69 -2.46
CA LYS A 54 -2.72 16.27 -3.34
C LYS A 54 -3.06 14.92 -3.96
N ARG A 55 -2.67 14.68 -5.21
CA ARG A 55 -2.90 13.40 -5.90
C ARG A 55 -2.02 12.31 -5.28
N CYS A 56 -2.60 11.39 -4.51
CA CYS A 56 -1.88 10.36 -3.76
C CYS A 56 -0.87 9.59 -4.63
N LEU A 57 -1.31 9.03 -5.76
CA LEU A 57 -0.46 8.31 -6.70
C LEU A 57 0.68 9.18 -7.28
N SER A 58 0.49 10.48 -7.44
CA SER A 58 1.55 11.39 -7.92
C SER A 58 2.64 11.58 -6.87
N GLU A 59 2.28 11.75 -5.60
CA GLU A 59 3.26 11.83 -4.51
C GLU A 59 4.01 10.50 -4.32
N MET A 60 3.35 9.36 -4.60
CA MET A 60 3.97 8.03 -4.59
C MET A 60 4.99 7.84 -5.74
N ILE A 61 4.68 8.34 -6.94
CA ILE A 61 5.60 8.32 -8.08
C ILE A 61 6.80 9.24 -7.82
N ASN A 62 6.58 10.47 -7.36
CA ASN A 62 7.66 11.39 -7.01
C ASN A 62 8.60 10.76 -5.95
N LEU A 63 8.04 10.13 -4.91
CA LEU A 63 8.84 9.46 -3.88
C LEU A 63 9.62 8.26 -4.44
N TYR A 64 9.03 7.48 -5.37
CA TYR A 64 9.75 6.40 -6.06
C TYR A 64 10.96 6.93 -6.85
N GLU A 65 10.81 8.05 -7.56
CA GLU A 65 11.89 8.68 -8.33
C GLU A 65 12.97 9.26 -7.40
N GLU A 66 12.58 9.98 -6.34
CA GLU A 66 13.50 10.55 -5.35
C GLU A 66 14.30 9.48 -4.57
N THR A 67 13.74 8.29 -4.32
CA THR A 67 14.45 7.20 -3.64
C THR A 67 15.29 6.32 -4.56
N GLY A 68 15.26 6.54 -5.89
CA GLY A 68 15.91 5.67 -6.87
C GLY A 68 15.22 4.31 -7.03
N GLY A 69 13.93 4.23 -6.69
CA GLY A 69 13.09 3.05 -6.82
C GLY A 69 12.73 2.37 -5.49
N GLY A 70 12.24 1.13 -5.61
CA GLY A 70 11.70 0.33 -4.50
C GLY A 70 10.17 0.26 -4.50
N ASN A 71 9.61 -0.25 -3.41
CA ASN A 71 8.18 -0.45 -3.22
C ASN A 71 7.56 0.83 -2.60
N ILE A 72 6.38 1.33 -3.01
CA ILE A 72 5.66 2.50 -2.41
C ILE A 72 4.14 2.23 -2.21
N ILE A 73 3.60 2.14 -0.97
CA ILE A 73 2.15 2.02 -0.63
C ILE A 73 1.71 3.40 -0.12
N ALA A 74 0.40 3.64 -0.10
CA ALA A 74 -0.17 4.70 0.71
C ALA A 74 -0.45 4.16 2.12
N VAL A 75 -0.28 4.99 3.15
CA VAL A 75 -0.81 4.68 4.49
C VAL A 75 -1.68 5.83 5.02
N GLN A 76 -2.69 5.48 5.81
CA GLN A 76 -3.66 6.44 6.34
C GLN A 76 -3.75 6.31 7.86
N GLY A 77 -3.85 7.44 8.55
CA GLY A 77 -4.17 7.44 9.98
C GLY A 77 -5.59 6.94 10.22
N CYS A 78 -5.75 5.83 10.94
CA CYS A 78 -7.04 5.37 11.46
C CYS A 78 -7.28 5.91 12.88
N ASN A 79 -8.52 5.76 13.37
CA ASN A 79 -8.80 5.80 14.81
C ASN A 79 -8.00 4.64 15.47
N PRO A 80 -7.19 4.89 16.53
CA PRO A 80 -6.46 3.84 17.24
C PRO A 80 -7.34 2.67 17.72
N GLU A 81 -8.60 2.92 18.07
CA GLU A 81 -9.54 1.87 18.48
C GLU A 81 -9.86 0.89 17.36
N GLU A 82 -9.77 1.32 16.10
CA GLU A 82 -10.05 0.52 14.90
C GLU A 82 -8.81 -0.15 14.31
N ALA A 83 -7.60 0.17 14.78
CA ALA A 83 -6.34 -0.32 14.23
C ALA A 83 -6.24 -1.87 14.20
N HIS A 84 -6.94 -2.55 15.11
CA HIS A 84 -7.03 -4.02 15.15
C HIS A 84 -7.76 -4.65 13.95
N LYS A 85 -8.52 -3.87 13.17
CA LYS A 85 -9.26 -4.32 11.98
C LYS A 85 -8.39 -4.40 10.72
N TYR A 86 -7.23 -3.70 10.71
CA TYR A 86 -6.45 -3.43 9.51
C TYR A 86 -5.03 -4.04 9.56
N GLY A 87 -4.29 -3.92 8.46
CA GLY A 87 -2.84 -4.01 8.48
C GLY A 87 -2.26 -2.69 8.99
N ILE A 88 -1.34 -2.73 9.96
CA ILE A 88 -0.71 -1.53 10.53
C ILE A 88 0.80 -1.55 10.28
N VAL A 89 1.36 -0.41 9.89
CA VAL A 89 2.81 -0.23 9.67
C VAL A 89 3.51 0.35 10.90
N GLY A 90 4.77 -0.02 11.12
CA GLY A 90 5.69 0.67 12.02
C GLY A 90 6.39 1.83 11.29
N GLN A 91 6.36 3.02 11.88
CA GLN A 91 7.06 4.20 11.35
C GLN A 91 8.55 4.18 11.74
N GLY A 92 9.43 4.42 10.77
CA GLY A 92 10.87 4.54 10.96
C GLY A 92 11.42 5.91 10.53
N LYS A 93 12.68 5.92 10.09
CA LYS A 93 13.38 7.14 9.64
C LYS A 93 12.60 7.84 8.51
N GLN A 94 12.45 9.16 8.60
CA GLN A 94 11.87 9.99 7.55
C GLN A 94 12.74 9.98 6.28
N ILE A 95 12.09 9.96 5.12
CA ILE A 95 12.71 9.99 3.78
C ILE A 95 11.83 10.89 2.91
N ALA A 96 12.34 12.08 2.56
CA ALA A 96 11.59 13.13 1.85
C ALA A 96 10.20 13.42 2.48
N ASN A 97 9.13 13.29 1.71
CA ASN A 97 7.73 13.43 2.15
C ASN A 97 7.14 12.15 2.81
N GLY A 98 7.90 11.05 2.89
CA GLY A 98 7.49 9.76 3.46
C GLY A 98 8.41 9.26 4.59
N PHE A 99 8.33 7.97 4.91
CA PHE A 99 9.18 7.33 5.91
C PHE A 99 9.46 5.86 5.60
N LYS A 100 10.54 5.32 6.18
CA LYS A 100 10.86 3.89 6.09
C LYS A 100 9.93 3.04 6.96
N ILE A 101 9.21 2.09 6.39
CA ILE A 101 8.49 1.06 7.16
C ILE A 101 9.50 0.21 7.93
N THR A 102 9.26 0.01 9.23
CA THR A 102 10.07 -0.88 10.09
C THR A 102 9.43 -2.24 10.33
N LYS A 103 8.10 -2.32 10.29
CA LYS A 103 7.31 -3.54 10.48
C LYS A 103 5.95 -3.39 9.78
N MET A 104 5.35 -4.49 9.38
CA MET A 104 3.95 -4.57 8.93
C MET A 104 3.29 -5.68 9.73
N VAL A 105 2.07 -5.45 10.25
CA VAL A 105 1.34 -6.46 11.04
C VAL A 105 -0.14 -6.44 10.69
N GLU A 106 -0.67 -7.57 10.28
CA GLU A 106 -2.10 -7.75 10.03
C GLU A 106 -2.86 -8.13 11.31
N LYS A 107 -4.07 -7.58 11.48
CA LYS A 107 -5.06 -8.01 12.49
C LYS A 107 -4.48 -8.08 13.91
N LEU A 108 -3.95 -6.95 14.37
CA LEU A 108 -3.36 -6.82 15.70
C LEU A 108 -4.32 -7.19 16.83
N THR A 109 -3.80 -7.87 17.85
CA THR A 109 -4.48 -7.99 19.14
C THR A 109 -4.68 -6.61 19.75
N LYS A 110 -5.86 -6.33 20.30
CA LYS A 110 -6.19 -5.04 20.95
C LYS A 110 -5.17 -4.74 22.05
N GLY A 111 -4.59 -3.53 22.02
CA GLY A 111 -3.64 -3.04 23.03
C GLY A 111 -2.16 -3.03 22.61
N THR A 112 -1.77 -3.79 21.58
CA THR A 112 -0.38 -3.78 21.05
C THR A 112 -0.35 -3.17 19.65
N VAL A 113 -0.28 -1.84 19.55
CA VAL A 113 -0.32 -1.12 18.26
C VAL A 113 0.98 -0.33 18.04
N PRO A 114 1.78 -0.62 16.99
CA PRO A 114 3.07 0.06 16.77
C PRO A 114 2.93 1.47 16.18
N SER A 115 1.77 1.79 15.60
CA SER A 115 1.34 3.13 15.17
C SER A 115 -0.17 3.12 14.97
N ASN A 116 -0.78 4.19 14.46
CA ASN A 116 -2.15 4.20 13.94
C ASN A 116 -2.21 4.33 12.41
N LEU A 117 -1.18 3.91 11.70
CA LEU A 117 -1.06 4.02 10.23
C LEU A 117 -1.42 2.69 9.56
N LEU A 118 -2.57 2.69 8.88
CA LEU A 118 -3.10 1.54 8.14
C LEU A 118 -2.52 1.45 6.73
N TYR A 119 -2.35 0.23 6.22
CA TYR A 119 -2.01 -0.11 4.82
C TYR A 119 -3.05 -1.08 4.22
#